data_AF-A0A962UGF4-F1
#
_entry.id   AF-A0A962UGF4-F1
#
_cell.length_a   1.000
_cell.length_b   1.000
_cell.length_c   1.000
_cell.angle_alpha   90.00
_cell.angle_beta   90.00
_cell.angle_gamma   90.00
#
_symmetry.space_group_name_H-M   'P 1'
#
loop_
_entity.id
_entity.type
_entity.pdbx_description
1 polymer ?
#
loop_
_entity_poly.entity_id
_entity_poly.type
_entity_poly.pdbx_seq_one_letter_code
_entity_poly.pdbx_strand_id
1 'polypeptide(L)'
;MVTSIPVVESSLTTPRVRLVSFDQPWEWLAAGWKDLWRAPVASIPYGLLFVVMGYVLVYLVESSFQYALALTTGFLLAGPFLAMGLYDISRRLEAGQPATLGRALTAWRRNVLPIALFGILIGILMIIWARLSTLLFALIIAGQSTTLDTSTAQLFFSGSGLTFLIVFTLVGAVIAAAVFTISVVSIPMMLDRKVDFIT
;
A
#
# COMPACT_ATOMS: atom_id res chain seq x y z
N MET A 1 -23.44 -22.44 2.33
CA MET A 1 -22.49 -23.49 2.74
C MET A 1 -21.38 -22.78 3.48
N VAL A 2 -21.23 -23.00 4.78
CA VAL A 2 -20.23 -22.29 5.60
C VAL A 2 -18.91 -23.05 5.45
N THR A 3 -17.99 -22.53 4.64
CA THR A 3 -16.66 -23.11 4.47
C THR A 3 -15.89 -22.87 5.78
N SER A 4 -15.83 -23.89 6.64
CA SER A 4 -15.10 -23.80 7.90
C SER A 4 -13.60 -23.84 7.61
N ILE A 5 -12.93 -22.70 7.76
CA ILE A 5 -11.48 -22.59 7.59
C ILE A 5 -10.77 -23.40 8.68
N PRO A 6 -9.92 -24.39 8.33
CA PRO A 6 -9.19 -25.18 9.31
C PRO A 6 -8.17 -24.30 10.06
N VAL A 7 -8.02 -24.57 11.35
CA VAL A 7 -7.25 -23.76 12.30
C VAL A 7 -6.05 -24.54 12.80
N VAL A 8 -4.85 -23.96 12.70
CA VAL A 8 -3.63 -24.57 13.24
C VAL A 8 -3.47 -24.13 14.70
N GLU A 9 -3.34 -25.10 15.63
CA GLU A 9 -3.13 -24.81 17.05
C GLU A 9 -1.68 -24.35 17.32
N SER A 10 -1.54 -23.17 17.92
CA SER A 10 -0.27 -22.64 18.43
C SER A 10 -0.26 -22.71 19.96
N SER A 11 0.86 -23.14 20.54
CA SER A 11 1.06 -23.44 21.96
C SER A 11 1.46 -22.23 22.82
N LEU A 12 1.48 -21.03 22.25
CA LEU A 12 1.69 -19.77 22.96
C LEU A 12 0.52 -18.84 22.65
N THR A 13 0.35 -17.74 23.39
CA THR A 13 -0.68 -16.69 23.28
C THR A 13 -0.79 -16.00 21.91
N THR A 14 -0.22 -16.58 20.86
CA THR A 14 -0.26 -16.15 19.47
C THR A 14 -1.66 -16.36 18.86
N PRO A 15 -2.14 -15.42 18.02
CA PRO A 15 -3.39 -15.58 17.29
C PRO A 15 -3.39 -16.89 16.47
N ARG A 16 -4.50 -17.64 16.53
CA ARG A 16 -4.66 -18.86 15.73
C ARG A 16 -4.62 -18.53 14.24
N VAL A 17 -3.70 -19.14 13.50
CA VAL A 17 -3.58 -18.94 12.05
C VAL A 17 -4.65 -19.77 11.34
N ARG A 18 -5.42 -19.09 10.49
CA ARG A 18 -6.47 -19.69 9.66
C ARG A 18 -5.90 -20.06 8.29
N LEU A 19 -6.16 -21.27 7.81
CA LEU A 19 -5.74 -21.73 6.49
C LEU A 19 -6.66 -21.16 5.40
N VAL A 20 -6.11 -20.26 4.58
CA VAL A 20 -6.87 -19.57 3.54
C VAL A 20 -6.72 -20.30 2.21
N SER A 21 -7.84 -20.62 1.54
CA SER A 21 -7.84 -21.20 0.18
C SER A 21 -7.34 -20.19 -0.86
N PHE A 22 -6.79 -20.68 -1.97
CA PHE A 22 -6.35 -19.83 -3.10
C PHE A 22 -7.46 -18.97 -3.70
N ASP A 23 -8.71 -19.40 -3.54
CA ASP A 23 -9.91 -18.76 -4.10
C ASP A 23 -10.47 -17.65 -3.20
N GLN A 24 -10.01 -17.58 -1.95
CA GLN A 24 -10.50 -16.63 -0.95
C GLN A 24 -10.40 -15.14 -1.37
N PRO A 25 -9.35 -14.68 -2.11
CA PRO A 25 -9.29 -13.30 -2.57
C PRO A 25 -10.50 -12.86 -3.39
N TRP A 26 -11.12 -13.77 -4.15
CA TRP A 26 -12.33 -13.46 -4.90
C TRP A 26 -13.54 -13.24 -4.00
N GLU A 27 -13.65 -14.01 -2.91
CA GLU A 27 -14.67 -13.79 -1.89
C GLU A 27 -14.48 -12.45 -1.17
N TRP A 28 -13.23 -12.07 -0.86
CA TRP A 28 -12.92 -10.78 -0.25
C TRP A 28 -13.28 -9.60 -1.16
N LEU A 29 -12.97 -9.71 -2.46
CA LEU A 29 -13.35 -8.69 -3.44
C LEU A 29 -14.88 -8.58 -3.57
N ALA A 30 -15.59 -9.71 -3.60
CA ALA A 30 -17.05 -9.71 -3.63
C ALA A 30 -17.66 -9.11 -2.34
N ALA A 31 -17.07 -9.38 -1.18
CA ALA A 31 -17.46 -8.80 0.10
C ALA A 31 -17.22 -7.29 0.12
N GLY A 32 -16.05 -6.82 -0.33
CA GLY A 32 -15.74 -5.40 -0.45
C GLY A 32 -16.69 -4.67 -1.40
N TRP A 33 -17.06 -5.30 -2.52
CA TRP A 33 -18.07 -4.77 -3.44
C TRP A 33 -19.44 -4.64 -2.76
N LYS A 34 -19.84 -5.63 -1.96
CA LYS A 34 -21.09 -5.59 -1.20
C LYS A 34 -21.07 -4.48 -0.15
N ASP A 35 -19.94 -4.27 0.53
CA ASP A 35 -19.78 -3.23 1.55
C ASP A 35 -19.84 -1.83 0.95
N LEU A 36 -19.25 -1.62 -0.23
CA LEU A 36 -19.37 -0.38 -1.01
C LEU A 36 -20.84 -0.01 -1.23
N TRP A 37 -21.67 -0.98 -1.64
CA TRP A 37 -23.10 -0.76 -1.91
C TRP A 37 -23.98 -0.73 -0.65
N ARG A 38 -23.51 -1.29 0.47
CA ARG A 38 -24.19 -1.20 1.78
C ARG A 38 -24.00 0.17 2.45
N ALA A 39 -22.86 0.83 2.21
CA ALA A 39 -22.56 2.16 2.75
C ALA A 39 -22.03 3.12 1.67
N PRO A 40 -22.81 3.42 0.61
CA PRO A 40 -22.33 4.23 -0.51
C PRO A 40 -21.99 5.66 -0.09
N VAL A 41 -22.73 6.22 0.87
CA VAL A 41 -22.52 7.59 1.40
C VAL A 41 -21.19 7.73 2.15
N ALA A 42 -20.67 6.65 2.73
CA ALA A 42 -19.35 6.65 3.34
C ALA A 42 -18.26 6.26 2.33
N SER A 43 -18.53 5.23 1.53
CA SER A 43 -17.54 4.58 0.67
C SER A 43 -17.21 5.37 -0.60
N ILE A 44 -18.21 5.92 -1.30
CA ILE A 44 -18.00 6.67 -2.56
C ILE A 44 -17.20 7.96 -2.30
N PRO A 45 -17.57 8.83 -1.34
CA PRO A 45 -16.77 10.04 -1.09
C PRO A 45 -15.36 9.73 -0.60
N TYR A 46 -15.18 8.64 0.14
CA TYR A 46 -13.85 8.19 0.56
C TYR A 46 -13.02 7.72 -0.65
N GLY A 47 -13.61 6.96 -1.58
CA GLY A 47 -12.98 6.60 -2.85
C GLY A 47 -12.65 7.82 -3.72
N LEU A 48 -13.54 8.81 -3.76
CA LEU A 48 -13.34 10.05 -4.51
C LEU A 48 -12.11 10.83 -4.01
N LEU A 49 -11.78 10.76 -2.72
CA LEU A 49 -10.54 11.33 -2.17
C LEU A 49 -9.29 10.76 -2.87
N PHE A 50 -9.26 9.44 -3.12
CA PHE A 50 -8.16 8.81 -3.85
C PHE A 50 -8.10 9.29 -5.30
N VAL A 51 -9.25 9.39 -5.96
CA VAL A 51 -9.34 9.85 -7.34
C VAL A 51 -8.80 11.28 -7.45
N VAL A 52 -9.26 12.19 -6.58
CA VAL A 52 -8.79 13.58 -6.54
C VAL A 52 -7.29 13.64 -6.27
N MET A 53 -6.79 12.89 -5.29
CA MET A 53 -5.36 12.85 -4.98
C MET A 53 -4.52 12.31 -6.15
N GLY A 54 -5.01 11.30 -6.87
CA GLY A 54 -4.37 10.78 -8.08
C GLY A 54 -4.30 11.83 -9.19
N TYR A 55 -5.39 12.55 -9.46
CA TYR A 55 -5.39 13.64 -10.43
C TYR A 55 -4.46 14.79 -10.04
N VAL A 56 -4.43 15.17 -8.76
CA VAL A 56 -3.49 16.18 -8.24
C VAL A 56 -2.05 15.72 -8.47
N LEU A 57 -1.74 14.45 -8.23
CA LEU A 57 -0.43 13.89 -8.48
C LEU A 57 -0.05 13.99 -9.96
N VAL A 58 -0.92 13.54 -10.87
CA VAL A 58 -0.69 13.63 -12.32
C VAL A 58 -0.44 15.07 -12.75
N TYR A 59 -1.32 16.00 -12.34
CA TYR A 59 -1.20 17.42 -12.65
C TYR A 59 0.14 18.02 -12.20
N LEU A 60 0.59 17.70 -10.98
CA LEU A 60 1.86 18.20 -10.44
C LEU A 60 3.07 17.60 -11.17
N VAL A 61 2.99 16.34 -11.57
CA VAL A 61 4.05 15.66 -12.33
C VAL A 61 4.17 16.20 -13.74
N GLU A 62 3.05 16.44 -14.42
CA GLU A 62 3.02 17.08 -15.73
C GLU A 62 3.58 18.50 -15.68
N SER A 63 3.26 19.24 -14.60
CA SER A 63 3.77 20.60 -14.39
C SER A 63 5.28 20.63 -14.13
N SER A 64 5.81 19.62 -13.44
CA SER A 64 7.23 19.52 -13.12
C SER A 64 7.63 18.09 -12.78
N PHE A 65 8.32 17.44 -13.71
CA PHE A 65 8.78 16.05 -13.57
C PHE A 65 9.67 15.81 -12.33
N GLN A 66 10.34 16.85 -11.83
CA GLN A 66 11.14 16.78 -10.60
C GLN A 66 10.32 16.32 -9.38
N TYR A 67 9.01 16.59 -9.36
CA TYR A 67 8.13 16.15 -8.27
C TYR A 67 7.65 14.70 -8.42
N ALA A 68 7.83 14.06 -9.57
CA ALA A 68 7.34 12.70 -9.84
C ALA A 68 7.77 11.70 -8.77
N LEU A 69 9.06 11.69 -8.46
CA LEU A 69 9.62 10.71 -7.53
C LEU A 69 9.15 10.96 -6.10
N ALA A 70 9.11 12.23 -5.67
CA ALA A 70 8.67 12.63 -4.33
C ALA A 70 7.16 12.39 -4.13
N LEU A 71 6.32 12.80 -5.07
CA LEU A 71 4.87 12.68 -4.97
C LEU A 71 4.40 11.23 -5.10
N THR A 72 4.98 10.45 -6.02
CA THR A 72 4.64 9.02 -6.15
C THR A 72 5.05 8.25 -4.91
N THR A 73 6.23 8.55 -4.36
CA THR A 73 6.71 7.97 -3.09
C THR A 73 5.80 8.37 -1.92
N GLY A 74 5.45 9.66 -1.80
CA GLY A 74 4.57 10.17 -0.75
C GLY A 74 3.16 9.57 -0.81
N PHE A 75 2.62 9.40 -2.01
CA PHE A 75 1.34 8.72 -2.23
C PHE A 75 1.41 7.25 -1.79
N LEU A 76 2.48 6.54 -2.15
CA LEU A 76 2.67 5.14 -1.75
C LEU A 76 2.77 5.00 -0.22
N LEU A 77 3.46 5.94 0.44
CA LEU A 77 3.52 6.03 1.91
C LEU A 77 2.14 6.27 2.54
N ALA A 78 1.32 7.12 1.91
CA ALA A 78 -0.03 7.41 2.39
C ALA A 78 -1.03 6.26 2.14
N GLY A 79 -0.78 5.42 1.14
CA GLY A 79 -1.67 4.33 0.72
C GLY A 79 -2.20 3.46 1.86
N PRO A 80 -1.34 2.87 2.73
CA PRO A 80 -1.76 2.11 3.90
C PRO A 80 -2.69 2.87 4.85
N PHE A 81 -2.43 4.16 5.06
CA PHE A 81 -3.23 5.01 5.94
C PHE A 81 -4.60 5.30 5.37
N LEU A 82 -4.65 5.50 4.07
CA LEU A 82 -5.90 5.71 3.35
C LEU A 82 -6.69 4.40 3.28
N ALA A 83 -6.05 3.24 3.15
CA ALA A 83 -6.74 1.95 3.21
C ALA A 83 -7.43 1.71 4.57
N MET A 84 -6.90 2.28 5.67
CA MET A 84 -7.51 2.13 7.01
C MET A 84 -8.95 2.60 7.10
N GLY A 85 -9.32 3.68 6.41
CA GLY A 85 -10.70 4.16 6.46
C GLY A 85 -11.68 3.20 5.78
N LEU A 86 -11.26 2.57 4.68
CA LEU A 86 -12.04 1.52 4.02
C LEU A 86 -12.17 0.28 4.90
N TYR A 87 -11.08 -0.14 5.56
CA TYR A 87 -11.12 -1.24 6.54
C TYR A 87 -12.05 -0.93 7.73
N ASP A 88 -12.07 0.32 8.22
CA ASP A 88 -13.00 0.72 9.29
C ASP A 88 -14.46 0.69 8.85
N ILE A 89 -14.76 1.04 7.59
CA ILE A 89 -16.12 0.93 7.03
C ILE A 89 -16.58 -0.53 7.03
N SER A 90 -15.81 -1.43 6.42
CA SER A 90 -16.15 -2.87 6.37
C SER A 90 -16.31 -3.46 7.76
N ARG A 91 -15.38 -3.19 8.67
CA ARG A 91 -15.47 -3.67 10.06
C ARG A 91 -16.75 -3.20 10.77
N ARG A 92 -17.16 -1.94 10.57
CA ARG A 92 -18.38 -1.42 11.19
C ARG A 92 -19.62 -2.09 10.62
N LEU A 93 -19.65 -2.31 9.30
CA LEU A 93 -20.74 -3.02 8.64
C LEU A 93 -20.87 -4.46 9.16
N GLU A 94 -19.75 -5.16 9.34
CA GLU A 94 -19.73 -6.50 9.95
C GLU A 94 -20.24 -6.48 11.41
N ALA A 95 -19.89 -5.43 12.17
CA ALA A 95 -20.35 -5.25 13.55
C ALA A 95 -21.79 -4.70 13.67
N GLY A 96 -22.51 -4.50 12.56
CA GLY A 96 -23.85 -3.90 12.55
C GLY A 96 -23.88 -2.43 13.00
N GLN A 97 -22.73 -1.74 12.97
CA GLN A 97 -22.59 -0.34 13.39
C GLN A 97 -22.72 0.62 12.20
N PRO A 98 -23.19 1.86 12.41
CA PRO A 98 -23.27 2.84 11.34
C PRO A 98 -21.87 3.25 10.86
N ALA A 99 -21.64 3.03 9.56
CA ALA A 99 -20.45 3.48 8.84
C ALA A 99 -20.66 4.91 8.32
N THR A 100 -19.81 5.84 8.75
CA THR A 100 -19.88 7.25 8.32
C THR A 100 -18.50 7.75 7.87
N LEU A 101 -18.47 8.68 6.91
CA LEU A 101 -17.23 9.20 6.33
C LEU A 101 -16.28 9.80 7.38
N GLY A 102 -16.80 10.60 8.32
CA GLY A 102 -15.98 11.21 9.38
C GLY A 102 -15.32 10.18 10.28
N ARG A 103 -15.97 9.03 10.52
CA ARG A 103 -15.39 7.93 11.30
C ARG A 103 -14.31 7.19 10.51
N ALA A 104 -14.54 6.97 9.21
CA ALA A 104 -13.53 6.39 8.32
C ALA A 104 -12.27 7.27 8.24
N LEU A 105 -12.42 8.60 8.14
CA LEU A 105 -11.31 9.56 8.12
C LEU A 105 -10.55 9.66 9.44
N THR A 106 -11.18 9.28 10.55
CA THR A 106 -10.59 9.31 11.90
C THR A 106 -10.28 7.92 12.46
N ALA A 107 -10.33 6.87 11.63
CA ALA A 107 -10.11 5.48 12.03
C ALA A 107 -8.76 5.29 12.75
N TRP A 108 -7.73 6.02 12.31
CA TRP A 108 -6.38 6.00 12.88
C TRP A 108 -6.32 6.42 14.36
N ARG A 109 -7.29 7.22 14.84
CA ARG A 109 -7.33 7.68 16.24
C ARG A 109 -7.55 6.56 17.24
N ARG A 110 -8.03 5.40 16.79
CA ARG A 110 -8.28 4.24 17.66
C ARG A 110 -6.99 3.59 18.18
N ASN A 111 -5.90 3.67 17.42
CA ASN A 111 -4.62 3.05 17.77
C ASN A 111 -3.42 3.88 17.25
N VAL A 112 -3.36 5.14 17.66
CA VAL A 112 -2.44 6.14 17.09
C VAL A 112 -0.96 5.74 17.11
N LEU A 113 -0.47 5.13 18.19
CA LEU A 113 0.94 4.83 18.37
C LEU A 113 1.40 3.68 17.45
N PRO A 114 0.78 2.48 17.45
CA PRO A 114 1.13 1.42 16.50
C PRO A 114 0.99 1.85 15.05
N ILE A 115 -0.05 2.62 14.72
CA ILE A 115 -0.26 3.17 13.37
C ILE A 115 0.86 4.15 12.99
N ALA A 116 1.30 5.00 13.91
CA ALA A 116 2.42 5.91 13.68
C ALA A 116 3.75 5.15 13.52
N LEU A 117 4.01 4.15 14.36
CA LEU A 117 5.21 3.30 14.27
C LEU A 117 5.24 2.52 12.95
N PHE A 118 4.09 2.00 12.52
CA PHE A 118 3.95 1.39 11.20
C PHE A 118 4.25 2.40 10.08
N GLY A 119 3.76 3.64 10.21
CA GLY A 119 4.15 4.73 9.30
C GLY A 119 5.64 4.98 9.22
N ILE A 120 6.30 5.00 10.38
CA ILE A 120 7.76 5.16 10.46
C ILE A 120 8.47 3.99 9.77
N LEU A 121 8.00 2.75 9.98
CA LEU A 121 8.54 1.57 9.32
C LEU A 121 8.45 1.68 7.79
N ILE A 122 7.27 2.02 7.25
CA ILE A 122 7.07 2.24 5.80
C ILE A 122 7.93 3.41 5.32
N GLY A 123 8.05 4.49 6.12
CA GLY A 123 8.94 5.63 5.85
C GLY A 123 10.40 5.23 5.69
N ILE A 124 10.94 4.42 6.62
CA ILE A 124 12.31 3.90 6.57
C ILE A 124 12.50 3.03 5.32
N LEU A 125 11.56 2.13 5.02
CA LEU A 125 11.62 1.29 3.82
C LEU A 125 11.63 2.14 2.54
N MET A 126 10.87 3.24 2.50
CA MET A 126 10.88 4.15 1.35
C MET A 126 12.17 4.96 1.23
N ILE A 127 12.82 5.33 2.33
CA ILE A 127 14.15 5.96 2.29
C ILE A 127 15.18 4.97 1.73
N ILE A 128 15.15 3.71 2.18
CA ILE A 128 16.00 2.64 1.66
C ILE A 128 15.75 2.47 0.17
N TRP A 129 14.49 2.38 -0.26
CA TRP A 129 14.13 2.28 -1.67
C TRP A 129 14.61 3.46 -2.51
N ALA A 130 14.42 4.69 -2.04
CA ALA A 130 14.89 5.88 -2.73
C ALA A 130 16.42 5.86 -2.92
N ARG A 131 17.17 5.44 -1.88
CA ARG A 131 18.63 5.30 -1.97
C ARG A 131 19.04 4.20 -2.94
N LEU A 132 18.43 3.03 -2.86
CA LEU A 132 18.69 1.93 -3.78
C LEU A 132 18.39 2.33 -5.23
N SER A 133 17.28 3.02 -5.47
CA SER A 133 16.90 3.55 -6.79
C SER A 133 18.00 4.45 -7.37
N THR A 134 18.52 5.39 -6.57
CA THR A 134 19.61 6.27 -7.02
C THR A 134 20.91 5.52 -7.29
N LEU A 135 21.24 4.52 -6.48
CA LEU A 135 22.44 3.69 -6.67
C LEU A 135 22.33 2.83 -7.93
N LEU A 136 21.19 2.18 -8.16
CA LEU A 136 20.94 1.39 -9.36
C LEU A 136 21.05 2.24 -10.62
N PHE A 137 20.49 3.46 -10.60
CA PHE A 137 20.61 4.39 -11.71
C PHE A 137 22.07 4.81 -11.93
N ALA A 138 22.79 5.17 -10.87
CA ALA A 138 24.18 5.59 -10.94
C ALA A 138 25.10 4.48 -11.48
N LEU A 139 24.92 3.24 -11.02
CA LEU A 139 25.77 2.10 -11.40
C LEU A 139 25.52 1.61 -12.83
N ILE A 140 24.27 1.65 -13.31
CA ILE A 140 23.88 1.05 -14.59
C ILE A 140 23.86 2.08 -15.73
N ILE A 141 23.36 3.29 -15.45
CA ILE A 141 23.13 4.35 -16.44
C ILE A 141 24.22 5.44 -16.38
N ALA A 142 24.52 5.97 -15.20
CA ALA A 142 25.37 7.18 -15.09
C ALA A 142 26.84 6.99 -15.51
N GLY A 143 27.34 5.75 -15.58
CA GLY A 143 28.66 5.43 -16.11
C GLY A 143 28.76 5.44 -17.65
N GLN A 144 27.64 5.66 -18.35
CA GLN A 144 27.60 5.73 -19.82
C GLN A 144 27.48 7.18 -20.28
N SER A 145 28.15 7.52 -21.38
CA SER A 145 28.15 8.85 -21.99
C SER A 145 26.75 9.24 -22.45
N THR A 146 25.93 9.67 -21.50
CA THR A 146 24.56 10.11 -21.75
C THR A 146 24.67 11.57 -22.15
N THR A 147 24.68 11.83 -23.46
CA THR A 147 24.54 13.20 -23.96
C THR A 147 23.16 13.71 -23.54
N LEU A 148 23.10 14.93 -22.99
CA LEU A 148 21.88 15.54 -22.45
C LEU A 148 20.75 15.70 -23.49
N ASP A 149 21.04 15.47 -24.78
CA ASP A 149 20.12 15.53 -25.91
C ASP A 149 19.46 14.18 -26.28
N THR A 150 19.77 13.10 -25.57
CA THR A 150 19.12 11.79 -25.84
C THR A 150 17.68 11.80 -25.35
N SER A 151 16.75 11.42 -26.23
CA SER A 151 15.34 11.24 -25.87
C SER A 151 15.21 10.22 -24.74
N THR A 152 14.36 10.50 -23.74
CA THR A 152 14.12 9.61 -22.59
C THR A 152 13.73 8.19 -23.01
N ALA A 153 13.00 8.04 -24.12
CA ALA A 153 12.67 6.75 -24.70
C ALA A 153 13.94 5.99 -25.15
N GLN A 154 14.88 6.67 -25.82
CA GLN A 154 16.13 6.04 -26.26
C GLN A 154 17.00 5.63 -25.06
N LEU A 155 16.99 6.41 -23.98
CA LEU A 155 17.71 6.06 -22.75
C LEU A 155 17.18 4.76 -22.14
N PHE A 156 15.86 4.63 -21.95
CA PHE A 156 15.24 3.46 -21.34
C PHE A 156 15.20 2.21 -22.23
N PHE A 157 15.07 2.38 -23.55
CA PHE A 157 15.06 1.27 -24.51
C PHE A 157 16.44 0.93 -25.09
N SER A 158 17.52 1.49 -24.54
CA SER A 158 18.89 1.04 -24.79
C SER A 158 19.20 -0.28 -24.07
N GLY A 159 20.30 -0.97 -24.42
CA GLY A 159 20.68 -2.22 -23.74
C GLY A 159 20.90 -2.05 -22.23
N SER A 160 21.48 -0.92 -21.81
CA SER A 160 21.65 -0.57 -20.40
C SER A 160 20.38 -0.05 -19.74
N GLY A 161 19.55 0.70 -20.47
CA GLY A 161 18.20 1.09 -20.06
C GLY A 161 17.34 -0.13 -19.71
N LEU A 162 17.32 -1.14 -20.58
CA LEU A 162 16.60 -2.39 -20.34
C LEU A 162 17.16 -3.16 -19.15
N THR A 163 18.50 -3.21 -19.01
CA THR A 163 19.15 -3.83 -17.85
C THR A 163 18.75 -3.11 -16.56
N PHE A 164 18.76 -1.77 -16.57
CA PHE A 164 18.28 -0.96 -15.45
C PHE A 164 16.81 -1.27 -15.13
N LEU A 165 15.91 -1.27 -16.12
CA LEU A 165 14.49 -1.56 -15.92
C LEU A 165 14.25 -2.94 -15.28
N ILE A 166 14.93 -3.97 -15.76
CA ILE A 166 14.80 -5.33 -15.21
C ILE A 166 15.29 -5.38 -13.76
N VAL A 167 16.51 -4.89 -13.49
CA VAL A 167 17.10 -4.93 -12.15
C VAL A 167 16.29 -4.06 -11.18
N PHE A 168 15.91 -2.86 -11.61
CA PHE A 168 15.08 -1.93 -10.84
C PHE A 168 13.73 -2.55 -10.48
N THR A 169 13.07 -3.22 -11.43
CA THR A 169 11.78 -3.87 -11.20
C THR A 169 11.92 -5.05 -10.26
N LEU A 170 12.94 -5.90 -10.40
CA LEU A 170 13.17 -7.05 -9.52
C LEU A 170 13.45 -6.63 -8.08
N VAL A 171 14.34 -5.65 -7.88
CA VAL A 171 14.66 -5.12 -6.55
C VAL A 171 13.42 -4.45 -5.94
N GLY A 172 12.68 -3.67 -6.73
CA GLY A 172 11.43 -3.06 -6.31
C GLY A 172 10.37 -4.10 -5.93
N ALA A 173 10.24 -5.18 -6.69
CA ALA A 173 9.30 -6.27 -6.41
C ALA A 173 9.60 -6.97 -5.08
N VAL A 174 10.87 -7.19 -4.74
CA VAL A 174 11.27 -7.79 -3.45
C VAL A 174 10.85 -6.89 -2.29
N ILE A 175 11.13 -5.58 -2.39
CA ILE A 175 10.75 -4.61 -1.35
C ILE A 175 9.23 -4.50 -1.25
N ALA A 176 8.53 -4.43 -2.39
CA ALA A 176 7.08 -4.38 -2.44
C ALA A 176 6.44 -5.64 -1.81
N ALA A 177 6.99 -6.82 -2.09
CA ALA A 177 6.52 -8.08 -1.49
C ALA A 177 6.72 -8.10 0.04
N ALA A 178 7.86 -7.60 0.53
CA ALA A 178 8.11 -7.48 1.97
C ALA A 178 7.12 -6.50 2.62
N VAL A 179 6.97 -5.30 2.05
CA VAL A 179 5.99 -4.29 2.52
C VAL A 179 4.59 -4.86 2.52
N PHE A 180 4.18 -5.51 1.44
CA PHE A 180 2.85 -6.13 1.31
C PHE A 180 2.60 -7.18 2.39
N THR A 181 3.55 -8.10 2.58
CA THR A 181 3.43 -9.19 3.56
C THR A 181 3.26 -8.67 4.99
N ILE A 182 3.98 -7.61 5.35
CA ILE A 182 3.83 -6.96 6.66
C ILE A 182 2.49 -6.20 6.73
N SER A 183 2.18 -5.40 5.72
CA SER A 183 1.02 -4.49 5.72
C SER A 183 -0.32 -5.23 5.74
N VAL A 184 -0.44 -6.31 4.97
CA VAL A 184 -1.72 -7.02 4.75
C VAL A 184 -2.27 -7.64 6.04
N VAL A 185 -1.40 -7.99 6.98
CA VAL A 185 -1.78 -8.55 8.28
C VAL A 185 -1.76 -7.49 9.38
N SER A 186 -0.72 -6.66 9.45
CA SER A 186 -0.56 -5.70 10.56
C SER A 186 -1.66 -4.64 10.57
N ILE A 187 -2.08 -4.10 9.43
CA ILE A 187 -3.06 -2.99 9.39
C ILE A 187 -4.43 -3.43 9.91
N PRO A 188 -5.04 -4.54 9.43
CA PRO A 188 -6.30 -5.03 9.98
C PRO A 188 -6.18 -5.36 11.47
N MET A 189 -5.06 -5.95 11.89
CA MET A 189 -4.87 -6.37 13.28
C MET A 189 -4.77 -5.17 14.23
N MET A 190 -4.02 -4.13 13.86
CA MET A 190 -3.90 -2.88 14.63
C MET A 190 -5.22 -2.10 14.69
N LEU A 191 -6.09 -2.24 13.69
CA LEU A 191 -7.41 -1.62 13.69
C LEU A 191 -8.39 -2.38 14.58
N ASP A 192 -8.39 -3.72 14.50
CA ASP A 192 -9.33 -4.58 15.22
C ASP A 192 -8.98 -4.73 16.71
N ARG A 193 -7.70 -4.92 17.01
CA ARG A 193 -7.18 -5.15 18.36
C ARG A 193 -6.22 -4.05 18.76
N LYS A 194 -6.16 -3.72 20.06
CA LYS A 194 -5.11 -2.86 20.63
C LYS A 194 -3.77 -3.62 20.73
N VAL A 195 -3.32 -4.19 19.63
CA VAL A 195 -2.05 -4.92 19.52
C VAL A 195 -1.06 -4.09 18.71
N ASP A 196 0.22 -4.33 18.97
CA ASP A 196 1.32 -3.70 18.24
C ASP A 196 1.59 -4.45 16.93
N PHE A 197 2.31 -3.86 15.98
CA PHE A 197 2.63 -4.53 14.69
C PHE A 197 3.68 -5.65 14.82
N ILE A 198 4.32 -5.77 16.00
CA ILE A 198 5.41 -6.71 16.30
C ILE A 198 4.92 -7.97 17.06
N THR A 199 3.72 -7.95 17.65
CA THR A 199 3.20 -9.03 18.54
C THR A 199 1.96 -9.70 17.98
#